data_AF-A0A932AWW9-F1
#
_entry.id   AF-A0A932AWW9-F1
#
_cell.length_a   1.000
_cell.length_b   1.000
_cell.length_c   1.000
_cell.angle_alpha   90.00
_cell.angle_beta   90.00
_cell.angle_gamma   90.00
#
_symmetry.space_group_name_H-M   'P 1'
#
loop_
_entity.id
_entity.type
_entity.pdbx_description
1 polymer ?
#
loop_
_entity_poly.entity_id
_entity_poly.type
_entity_poly.pdbx_seq_one_letter_code
_entity_poly.pdbx_strand_id
1 'polypeptide(L)'
;MIRGGADADSSFGDGLAAAGRLIIADARRALTDPELSEAETVHEVRKALKRWRALLRLLARPLGEQADQMRTEARELMRALSGARDAQSALDALADLRKVELPFSATSAETIRRRMTELRDAAEQSSFSQPMRDRLARYLDYATLSLERWPLRAIDFDTVADALTSTYRRARQLLPDNWREAEAEHLHDLRRRVVEHRHQMDLIEHLWPRLGQVWTEEAQRLRNRLGACQDLAVLGNFTAPHQPLAPWRSRLAPAIEARRAAHLKTAARLAGRLFAEKPKAFRRRIVALWSARQAKKS
;
A
#
# COMPACT_ATOMS: atom_id res chain seq x y z
N MET A 1 -10.10 17.36 -15.09
CA MET A 1 -9.19 17.85 -16.14
C MET A 1 -8.32 18.93 -15.54
N ILE A 2 -7.05 18.65 -15.25
CA ILE A 2 -6.05 19.67 -14.93
C ILE A 2 -4.94 19.51 -15.97
N ARG A 3 -4.91 20.44 -16.93
CA ARG A 3 -3.74 20.66 -17.80
C ARG A 3 -2.67 21.32 -16.93
N GLY A 4 -1.82 20.51 -16.31
CA GLY A 4 -0.57 21.00 -15.74
C GLY A 4 0.43 21.20 -16.87
N GLY A 5 0.71 22.46 -17.21
CA GLY A 5 1.87 22.80 -18.02
C GLY A 5 3.11 22.28 -17.31
N ALA A 6 3.79 21.30 -17.92
CA ALA A 6 5.07 20.84 -17.44
C ALA A 6 6.11 21.86 -17.89
N ASP A 7 6.69 22.61 -16.96
CA ASP A 7 7.83 23.49 -17.20
C ASP A 7 8.94 22.74 -17.94
N ALA A 8 9.42 23.36 -19.02
CA ALA A 8 10.28 22.77 -20.03
C ALA A 8 11.67 22.35 -19.49
N ASP A 9 12.15 22.92 -18.39
CA ASP A 9 13.51 22.73 -17.83
C ASP A 9 13.60 21.91 -16.53
N SER A 10 12.53 21.27 -16.08
CA SER A 10 12.57 20.48 -14.84
C SER A 10 13.43 19.21 -14.98
N SER A 11 14.47 19.09 -14.13
CA SER A 11 15.29 17.88 -14.01
C SER A 11 14.47 16.71 -13.44
N PHE A 12 14.95 15.47 -13.60
CA PHE A 12 14.29 14.33 -12.95
C PHE A 12 14.24 14.49 -11.42
N GLY A 13 15.29 15.08 -10.83
CA GLY A 13 15.35 15.44 -9.42
C GLY A 13 14.27 16.42 -8.97
N ASP A 14 13.91 17.40 -9.82
CA ASP A 14 12.81 18.32 -9.54
C ASP A 14 11.45 17.58 -9.48
N GLY A 15 11.28 16.57 -10.34
CA GLY A 15 10.12 15.68 -10.30
C GLY A 15 10.02 14.87 -8.99
N LEU A 16 11.15 14.38 -8.47
CA LEU A 16 11.21 13.69 -7.18
C LEU A 16 10.84 14.63 -6.02
N ALA A 17 11.36 15.86 -6.03
CA ALA A 17 11.03 16.87 -5.03
C ALA A 17 9.54 17.23 -5.08
N ALA A 18 8.98 17.45 -6.27
CA ALA A 18 7.56 17.74 -6.46
C ALA A 18 6.67 16.58 -5.96
N ALA A 19 7.03 15.33 -6.26
CA ALA A 19 6.32 14.15 -5.76
C ALA A 19 6.37 14.06 -4.23
N GLY A 20 7.53 14.33 -3.62
CA GLY A 20 7.69 14.38 -2.17
C GLY A 20 6.79 15.43 -1.51
N ARG A 21 6.79 16.66 -2.04
CA ARG A 21 5.93 17.76 -1.54
C ARG A 21 4.45 17.40 -1.64
N LEU A 22 4.03 16.84 -2.77
CA LEU A 22 2.63 16.43 -2.98
C LEU A 22 2.20 15.37 -1.96
N ILE A 23 3.04 14.35 -1.70
CA ILE A 23 2.73 13.30 -0.71
C ILE A 23 2.57 13.89 0.70
N ILE A 24 3.47 14.80 1.10
CA ILE A 24 3.40 15.47 2.41
C ILE A 24 2.16 16.35 2.49
N ALA A 25 1.85 17.11 1.43
CA ALA A 25 0.67 17.95 1.36
C ALA A 25 -0.64 17.14 1.45
N ASP A 26 -0.71 15.98 0.78
CA ASP A 26 -1.85 15.06 0.89
C ASP A 26 -2.05 14.58 2.34
N ALA A 27 -0.97 14.23 3.05
CA ALA A 27 -1.04 13.83 4.46
C ALA A 27 -1.52 14.96 5.37
N ARG A 28 -1.02 16.19 5.14
CA ARG A 28 -1.45 17.38 5.91
C ARG A 28 -2.92 17.68 5.69
N ARG A 29 -3.36 17.69 4.42
CA ARG A 29 -4.76 17.93 4.08
C ARG A 29 -5.67 16.95 4.81
N ALA A 30 -5.35 15.66 4.77
CA ALA A 30 -6.12 14.65 5.48
C ALA A 30 -6.18 14.91 6.99
N LEU A 31 -5.09 15.36 7.62
CA LEU A 31 -5.06 15.66 9.07
C LEU A 31 -5.89 16.87 9.48
N THR A 32 -6.06 17.85 8.58
CA THR A 32 -6.71 19.13 8.86
C THR A 32 -8.11 19.25 8.27
N ASP A 33 -8.56 18.26 7.49
CA ASP A 33 -9.86 18.27 6.82
C ASP A 33 -10.98 18.05 7.85
N PRO A 34 -11.84 19.04 8.11
CA PRO A 34 -12.91 18.91 9.10
C PRO A 34 -14.04 18.00 8.62
N GLU A 35 -14.14 17.72 7.32
CA GLU A 35 -15.19 16.88 6.74
C GLU A 35 -14.88 15.38 6.87
N LEU A 36 -13.63 15.01 7.17
CA LEU A 36 -13.24 13.60 7.32
C LEU A 36 -13.55 13.11 8.73
N SER A 37 -14.19 11.95 8.82
CA SER A 37 -14.22 11.19 10.07
C SER A 37 -12.80 10.80 10.50
N GLU A 38 -12.65 10.40 11.77
CA GLU A 38 -11.35 9.93 12.27
C GLU A 38 -10.82 8.71 11.50
N ALA A 39 -11.71 7.77 11.16
CA ALA A 39 -11.38 6.59 10.39
C ALA A 39 -10.90 6.94 8.96
N GLU A 40 -11.57 7.88 8.29
CA GLU A 40 -11.17 8.36 6.97
C GLU A 40 -9.86 9.14 7.00
N THR A 41 -9.68 9.99 8.01
CA THR A 41 -8.41 10.69 8.26
C THR A 41 -7.26 9.71 8.41
N VAL A 42 -7.41 8.70 9.29
CA VAL A 42 -6.41 7.65 9.49
C VAL A 42 -6.13 6.90 8.18
N HIS A 43 -7.17 6.58 7.40
CA HIS A 43 -7.01 5.90 6.11
C HIS A 43 -6.14 6.71 5.14
N GLU A 44 -6.47 7.99 4.93
CA GLU A 44 -5.77 8.86 3.98
C GLU A 44 -4.34 9.19 4.45
N VAL A 45 -4.12 9.43 5.74
CA VAL A 45 -2.76 9.60 6.31
C VAL A 45 -1.92 8.35 6.09
N ARG A 46 -2.44 7.15 6.39
CA ARG A 46 -1.72 5.89 6.16
C ARG A 46 -1.39 5.68 4.68
N LYS A 47 -2.29 6.07 3.79
CA LYS A 47 -2.08 6.01 2.33
C LYS A 47 -0.96 6.95 1.90
N ALA A 48 -0.92 8.18 2.42
CA ALA A 48 0.17 9.12 2.18
C ALA A 48 1.52 8.59 2.76
N LEU A 49 1.53 8.08 3.98
CA LEU A 49 2.75 7.50 4.60
C LEU A 49 3.27 6.26 3.85
N LYS A 50 2.40 5.46 3.20
CA LYS A 50 2.84 4.38 2.31
C LYS A 50 3.55 4.91 1.08
N ARG A 51 3.00 5.95 0.44
CA ARG A 51 3.64 6.63 -0.70
C ARG A 51 4.97 7.23 -0.31
N TRP A 52 5.01 7.92 0.85
CA TRP A 52 6.21 8.51 1.41
C TRP A 52 7.32 7.47 1.61
N ARG A 53 7.01 6.35 2.26
CA ARG A 53 7.97 5.26 2.46
C ARG A 53 8.44 4.60 1.17
N ALA A 54 7.58 4.55 0.15
CA ALA A 54 7.95 4.02 -1.15
C ALA A 54 8.94 4.95 -1.88
N LEU A 55 8.74 6.26 -1.78
CA LEU A 55 9.69 7.28 -2.25
C LEU A 55 11.02 7.21 -1.49
N LEU A 56 10.99 7.19 -0.16
CA LEU A 56 12.20 7.07 0.67
C LEU A 56 13.00 5.81 0.36
N ARG A 57 12.34 4.71 0.00
CA ARG A 57 13.06 3.50 -0.44
C ARG A 57 13.87 3.72 -1.72
N LEU A 58 13.35 4.48 -2.67
CA LEU A 58 14.08 4.82 -3.90
C LEU A 58 15.29 5.69 -3.58
N LEU A 59 15.13 6.57 -2.59
CA LEU A 59 16.16 7.51 -2.16
C LEU A 59 17.15 6.92 -1.13
N ALA A 60 16.96 5.67 -0.70
CA ALA A 60 17.78 5.05 0.34
C ALA A 60 19.28 4.96 -0.03
N ARG A 61 19.60 4.74 -1.32
CA ARG A 61 20.99 4.78 -1.80
C ARG A 61 21.56 6.20 -1.86
N PRO A 62 20.93 7.15 -2.58
CA PRO A 62 21.49 8.50 -2.71
C PRO A 62 21.49 9.32 -1.42
N LEU A 63 20.56 9.07 -0.49
CA LEU A 63 20.44 9.84 0.77
C LEU A 63 20.93 9.08 2.01
N GLY A 64 21.19 7.78 1.89
CA GLY A 64 21.71 6.95 2.99
C GLY A 64 20.80 6.89 4.22
N GLU A 65 21.42 6.98 5.39
CA GLU A 65 20.80 6.73 6.69
C GLU A 65 19.57 7.61 6.97
N GLN A 66 19.59 8.88 6.55
CA GLN A 66 18.47 9.81 6.78
C GLN A 66 17.16 9.29 6.17
N ALA A 67 17.20 8.79 4.94
CA ALA A 67 16.02 8.24 4.28
C ALA A 67 15.53 6.96 4.97
N ASP A 68 16.45 6.12 5.48
CA ASP A 68 16.10 4.90 6.18
C ASP A 68 15.53 5.14 7.58
N GLN A 69 16.03 6.14 8.30
CA GLN A 69 15.49 6.56 9.59
C GLN A 69 14.06 7.08 9.43
N MET A 70 13.84 8.02 8.51
CA MET A 70 12.50 8.56 8.24
C MET A 70 11.52 7.48 7.76
N ARG A 71 11.99 6.50 6.99
CA ARG A 71 11.17 5.38 6.51
C ARG A 71 10.76 4.44 7.64
N THR A 72 11.62 4.31 8.65
CA THR A 72 11.36 3.54 9.88
C THR A 72 10.39 4.29 10.77
N GLU A 73 10.58 5.58 10.99
CA GLU A 73 9.66 6.40 11.78
C GLU A 73 8.24 6.43 11.18
N ALA A 74 8.11 6.62 9.85
CA ALA A 74 6.81 6.51 9.18
C ALA A 74 6.17 5.12 9.34
N ARG A 75 6.96 4.05 9.46
CA ARG A 75 6.44 2.70 9.73
C ARG A 75 5.85 2.64 11.14
N GLU A 76 6.53 3.20 12.13
CA GLU A 76 6.07 3.22 13.51
C GLU A 76 4.83 4.09 13.69
N LEU A 77 4.77 5.25 13.03
CA LEU A 77 3.55 6.08 13.00
C LEU A 77 2.35 5.32 12.42
N MET A 78 2.52 4.64 11.29
CA MET A 78 1.46 3.80 10.75
C MET A 78 1.08 2.64 11.67
N ARG A 79 2.03 2.05 12.42
CA ARG A 79 1.73 0.99 13.38
C ARG A 79 0.85 1.52 14.50
N ALA A 80 1.18 2.69 15.05
CA ALA A 80 0.39 3.35 16.08
C ALA A 80 -1.05 3.67 15.61
N LEU A 81 -1.23 4.00 14.32
CA LEU A 81 -2.54 4.21 13.68
C LEU A 81 -3.31 2.92 13.34
N SER A 82 -3.00 1.76 13.95
CA SER A 82 -3.58 0.47 13.55
C SER A 82 -4.58 -0.14 14.54
N GLY A 83 -4.98 0.55 15.63
CA GLY A 83 -5.70 -0.11 16.72
C GLY A 83 -7.02 -0.79 16.34
N ALA A 84 -7.83 -0.22 15.46
CA ALA A 84 -9.08 -0.85 14.99
C ALA A 84 -8.94 -1.71 13.72
N ARG A 85 -7.71 -1.89 13.22
CA ARG A 85 -7.48 -2.46 11.89
C ARG A 85 -7.94 -3.90 11.78
N ASP A 86 -7.73 -4.71 12.81
CA ASP A 86 -8.05 -6.13 12.75
C ASP A 86 -9.57 -6.36 12.73
N ALA A 87 -10.32 -5.61 13.55
CA ALA A 87 -11.78 -5.66 13.54
C ALA A 87 -12.36 -5.15 12.21
N GLN A 88 -11.81 -4.08 11.64
CA GLN A 88 -12.21 -3.60 10.32
C GLN A 88 -11.86 -4.61 9.21
N SER A 89 -10.68 -5.23 9.25
CA SER A 89 -10.29 -6.31 8.32
C SER A 89 -11.24 -7.50 8.41
N ALA A 90 -11.69 -7.89 9.61
CA ALA A 90 -12.70 -8.93 9.77
C ALA A 90 -14.06 -8.53 9.17
N LEU A 91 -14.50 -7.28 9.33
CA LEU A 91 -15.70 -6.75 8.69
C LEU A 91 -15.60 -6.77 7.16
N ASP A 92 -14.47 -6.33 6.60
CA ASP A 92 -14.21 -6.33 5.16
C ASP A 92 -14.24 -7.76 4.60
N ALA A 93 -13.67 -8.72 5.33
CA ALA A 93 -13.71 -10.14 4.99
C ALA A 93 -15.13 -10.71 5.03
N LEU A 94 -15.94 -10.37 6.03
CA LEU A 94 -17.35 -10.77 6.10
C LEU A 94 -18.16 -10.20 4.93
N ALA A 95 -17.96 -8.93 4.58
CA ALA A 95 -18.60 -8.30 3.43
C ALA A 95 -18.19 -8.98 2.11
N ASP A 96 -16.93 -9.42 2.00
CA ASP A 96 -16.47 -10.16 0.84
C ASP A 96 -17.01 -11.60 0.78
N LEU A 97 -17.18 -12.26 1.92
CA LEU A 97 -17.83 -13.58 2.03
C LEU A 97 -19.32 -13.51 1.67
N ARG A 98 -20.03 -12.42 1.96
CA ARG A 98 -21.44 -12.22 1.57
C ARG A 98 -21.67 -12.21 0.04
N LYS A 99 -20.61 -12.03 -0.76
CA LYS A 99 -20.70 -12.10 -2.23
C LYS A 99 -20.85 -13.54 -2.73
N VAL A 100 -20.71 -14.51 -1.85
CA VAL A 100 -21.02 -15.93 -2.07
C VAL A 100 -22.08 -16.36 -1.05
N GLU A 101 -22.76 -17.48 -1.33
CA GLU A 101 -23.76 -18.01 -0.40
C GLU A 101 -23.10 -18.41 0.92
N LEU A 102 -23.58 -17.84 2.02
CA LEU A 102 -23.05 -18.11 3.36
C LEU A 102 -23.77 -19.33 3.95
N PRO A 103 -23.05 -20.24 4.62
CA PRO A 103 -23.63 -21.43 5.22
C PRO A 103 -24.35 -21.15 6.57
N PHE A 104 -24.83 -19.92 6.79
CA PHE A 104 -25.52 -19.53 8.03
C PHE A 104 -26.64 -18.51 7.78
N SER A 105 -27.60 -18.48 8.71
CA SER A 105 -28.79 -17.61 8.62
C SER A 105 -28.44 -16.12 8.60
N ALA A 106 -29.33 -15.32 8.00
CA ALA A 106 -29.21 -13.85 7.99
C ALA A 106 -29.05 -13.27 9.41
N THR A 107 -29.76 -13.82 10.39
CA THR A 107 -29.64 -13.43 11.81
C THR A 107 -28.25 -13.68 12.37
N SER A 108 -27.62 -14.81 12.02
CA SER A 108 -26.25 -15.11 12.43
C SER A 108 -25.25 -14.14 11.80
N ALA A 109 -25.42 -13.82 10.50
CA ALA A 109 -24.58 -12.86 9.80
C ALA A 109 -24.65 -11.47 10.44
N GLU A 110 -25.85 -11.03 10.79
CA GLU A 110 -26.07 -9.74 11.45
C GLU A 110 -25.48 -9.70 12.87
N THR A 111 -25.61 -10.79 13.63
CA THR A 111 -25.00 -10.92 14.96
C THR A 111 -23.48 -10.83 14.90
N ILE A 112 -22.84 -11.53 13.96
CA ILE A 112 -21.39 -11.48 13.74
C ILE A 112 -20.97 -10.05 13.38
N ARG A 113 -21.69 -9.41 12.44
CA ARG A 113 -21.41 -8.05 12.00
C ARG A 113 -21.45 -7.07 13.18
N ARG A 114 -22.52 -7.10 13.99
CA ARG A 114 -22.67 -6.24 15.16
C ARG A 114 -21.51 -6.40 16.15
N ARG A 115 -21.16 -7.64 16.52
CA ARG A 115 -20.02 -7.92 17.42
C ARG A 115 -18.72 -7.33 16.90
N MET A 116 -18.46 -7.45 15.59
CA MET A 116 -17.24 -6.90 15.01
C MET A 116 -17.25 -5.38 14.93
N THR A 117 -18.41 -4.77 14.70
CA THR A 117 -18.59 -3.31 14.78
C THR A 117 -18.32 -2.79 16.19
N GLU A 118 -18.88 -3.42 17.23
CA GLU A 118 -18.63 -3.04 18.63
C GLU A 118 -17.14 -3.12 18.99
N LEU A 119 -16.44 -4.18 18.58
CA LEU A 119 -15.00 -4.33 18.79
C LEU A 119 -14.18 -3.26 18.06
N ARG A 120 -14.56 -2.92 16.83
CA ARG A 120 -13.92 -1.86 16.06
C ARG A 120 -14.11 -0.52 16.75
N ASP A 121 -15.34 -0.16 17.11
CA ASP A 121 -15.69 1.14 17.66
C ASP A 121 -14.98 1.37 19.01
N ALA A 122 -14.89 0.33 19.86
CA ALA A 122 -14.11 0.39 21.08
C ALA A 122 -12.60 0.59 20.84
N ALA A 123 -12.05 0.02 19.76
CA ALA A 123 -10.64 0.17 19.40
C ALA A 123 -10.33 1.52 18.74
N GLU A 124 -11.25 2.09 17.94
CA GLU A 124 -11.08 3.39 17.27
C GLU A 124 -10.97 4.53 18.26
N GLN A 125 -11.81 4.55 19.31
CA GLN A 125 -11.84 5.58 20.35
C GLN A 125 -10.50 5.79 21.08
N SER A 126 -9.57 4.82 21.01
CA SER A 126 -8.28 4.87 21.70
C SER A 126 -7.09 5.29 20.83
N SER A 127 -7.21 5.22 19.49
CA SER A 127 -6.03 5.17 18.60
C SER A 127 -5.67 6.51 17.95
N PHE A 128 -6.63 7.44 17.81
CA PHE A 128 -6.43 8.69 17.07
C PHE A 128 -6.55 9.94 17.94
N SER A 129 -5.87 9.92 19.08
CA SER A 129 -5.84 10.99 20.07
C SER A 129 -5.10 12.25 19.60
N GLN A 130 -5.34 13.39 20.25
CA GLN A 130 -4.65 14.65 19.97
C GLN A 130 -3.11 14.52 19.99
N PRO A 131 -2.48 13.83 20.97
CA PRO A 131 -1.04 13.61 20.94
C PRO A 131 -0.53 12.86 19.69
N MET A 132 -1.35 11.95 19.13
CA MET A 132 -1.01 11.25 17.88
C MET A 132 -1.06 12.21 16.69
N ARG A 133 -2.08 13.08 16.63
CA ARG A 133 -2.20 14.13 15.60
C ARG A 133 -1.00 15.07 15.65
N ASP A 134 -0.61 15.54 16.84
CA ASP A 134 0.56 16.42 17.02
C ASP A 134 1.87 15.72 16.61
N ARG A 135 2.01 14.43 16.93
CA ARG A 135 3.17 13.63 16.52
C ARG A 135 3.26 13.50 15.01
N LEU A 136 2.13 13.28 14.32
CA LEU A 136 2.08 13.23 12.86
C LEU A 136 2.40 14.59 12.24
N ALA A 137 1.86 15.69 12.78
CA ALA A 137 2.15 17.04 12.32
C ALA A 137 3.65 17.35 12.39
N ARG A 138 4.28 17.11 13.56
CA ARG A 138 5.73 17.29 13.74
C ARG A 138 6.56 16.45 12.76
N TYR A 139 6.15 15.20 12.51
CA TYR A 139 6.83 14.36 11.52
C TYR A 139 6.75 14.95 10.11
N LEU A 140 5.58 15.49 9.72
CA LEU A 140 5.39 16.11 8.41
C LEU A 140 6.15 17.44 8.29
N ASP A 141 6.28 18.21 9.36
CA ASP A 141 7.14 19.41 9.42
C ASP A 141 8.61 19.03 9.18
N TYR A 142 9.10 18.05 9.93
CA TYR A 142 10.45 17.53 9.75
C TYR A 142 10.68 16.99 8.34
N ALA A 143 9.70 16.28 7.78
CA ALA A 143 9.79 15.75 6.41
C ALA A 143 9.83 16.86 5.35
N THR A 144 9.10 17.96 5.58
CA THR A 144 9.11 19.14 4.70
C THR A 144 10.50 19.77 4.68
N LEU A 145 11.06 20.06 5.86
CA LEU A 145 12.39 20.66 6.01
C LEU A 145 13.50 19.77 5.46
N SER A 146 13.39 18.44 5.65
CA SER A 146 14.35 17.48 5.13
C SER A 146 14.35 17.47 3.60
N LEU A 147 13.16 17.49 2.99
CA LEU A 147 13.01 17.47 1.54
C LEU A 147 13.61 18.71 0.86
N GLU A 148 13.55 19.87 1.51
CA GLU A 148 14.15 21.12 1.02
C GLU A 148 15.69 21.10 1.02
N ARG A 149 16.29 20.35 1.94
CA ARG A 149 17.74 20.27 2.11
C ARG A 149 18.39 19.16 1.30
N TRP A 150 17.61 18.17 0.86
CA TRP A 150 18.16 17.03 0.15
C TRP A 150 18.66 17.40 -1.25
N PRO A 151 19.80 16.85 -1.70
CA PRO A 151 20.38 17.12 -3.01
C PRO A 151 19.64 16.38 -4.13
N LEU A 152 18.30 16.43 -4.16
CA LEU A 152 17.48 15.66 -5.09
C LEU A 152 17.75 16.00 -6.54
N ARG A 153 18.13 17.25 -6.85
CA ARG A 153 18.49 17.71 -8.19
C ARG A 153 19.72 17.00 -8.77
N ALA A 154 20.63 16.54 -7.91
CA ALA A 154 21.82 15.80 -8.31
C ALA A 154 21.53 14.31 -8.59
N ILE A 155 20.32 13.83 -8.28
CA ILE A 155 19.94 12.43 -8.49
C ILE A 155 19.52 12.24 -9.94
N ASP A 156 20.29 11.43 -10.66
CA ASP A 156 19.98 11.04 -12.02
C ASP A 156 18.88 9.96 -12.08
N PHE A 157 18.38 9.75 -13.29
CA PHE A 157 17.36 8.74 -13.53
C PHE A 157 17.87 7.30 -13.33
N ASP A 158 19.12 7.04 -13.69
CA ASP A 158 19.72 5.70 -13.61
C ASP A 158 19.77 5.18 -12.17
N THR A 159 20.11 6.05 -11.21
CA THR A 159 20.09 5.74 -9.78
C THR A 159 18.71 5.29 -9.32
N VAL A 160 17.65 5.98 -9.76
CA VAL A 160 16.28 5.62 -9.41
C VAL A 160 15.79 4.39 -10.17
N ALA A 161 16.19 4.23 -11.44
CA ALA A 161 15.90 3.02 -12.22
C ALA A 161 16.50 1.76 -11.58
N ASP A 162 17.71 1.85 -11.00
CA ASP A 162 18.33 0.78 -10.23
C ASP A 162 17.55 0.44 -8.96
N ALA A 163 17.13 1.47 -8.20
CA ALA A 163 16.34 1.28 -7.00
C ALA A 163 14.95 0.66 -7.30
N LEU A 164 14.27 1.14 -8.34
CA LEU A 164 13.02 0.58 -8.87
C LEU A 164 13.18 -0.89 -9.24
N THR A 165 14.24 -1.20 -10.00
CA THR A 165 14.56 -2.56 -10.43
C THR A 165 14.85 -3.48 -9.25
N SER A 166 15.48 -2.96 -8.20
CA SER A 166 15.71 -3.70 -6.95
C SER A 166 14.40 -4.05 -6.24
N THR A 167 13.46 -3.09 -6.13
CA THR A 167 12.13 -3.37 -5.58
C THR A 167 11.38 -4.40 -6.42
N TYR A 168 11.37 -4.24 -7.75
CA TYR A 168 10.74 -5.18 -8.67
C TYR A 168 11.30 -6.60 -8.51
N ARG A 169 12.63 -6.74 -8.46
CA ARG A 169 13.31 -8.02 -8.24
C ARG A 169 12.88 -8.67 -6.92
N ARG A 170 12.83 -7.91 -5.83
CA ARG A 170 12.42 -8.41 -4.51
C ARG A 170 10.96 -8.86 -4.48
N ALA A 171 10.06 -8.12 -5.13
CA ALA A 171 8.67 -8.54 -5.25
C ALA A 171 8.56 -9.84 -6.06
N ARG A 172 9.30 -9.95 -7.18
CA ARG A 172 9.35 -11.14 -8.02
C ARG A 172 9.92 -12.37 -7.30
N GLN A 173 10.91 -12.19 -6.42
CA GLN A 173 11.52 -13.28 -5.63
C GLN A 173 10.58 -13.82 -4.54
N LEU A 174 9.54 -13.07 -4.17
CA LEU A 174 8.52 -13.50 -3.20
C LEU A 174 7.28 -14.09 -3.88
N LEU A 175 7.34 -14.37 -5.19
CA LEU A 175 6.24 -15.08 -5.84
C LEU A 175 6.26 -16.55 -5.40
N PRO A 176 5.18 -17.08 -4.80
CA PRO A 176 5.12 -18.48 -4.43
C PRO A 176 5.11 -19.35 -5.69
N ASP A 177 5.82 -20.47 -5.63
CA ASP A 177 5.69 -21.54 -6.62
C ASP A 177 4.31 -22.21 -6.51
N ASN A 178 3.87 -22.49 -5.28
CA ASN A 178 2.53 -22.98 -4.99
C ASN A 178 1.72 -21.93 -4.21
N TRP A 179 0.81 -21.27 -4.91
CA TRP A 179 -0.03 -20.22 -4.33
C TRP A 179 -1.05 -20.73 -3.31
N ARG A 180 -1.51 -21.99 -3.42
CA ARG A 180 -2.52 -22.54 -2.50
C ARG A 180 -1.93 -22.82 -1.12
N GLU A 181 -0.70 -23.32 -1.10
CA GLU A 181 0.07 -23.66 0.10
C GLU A 181 0.86 -22.47 0.67
N ALA A 182 0.81 -21.31 0.01
CA ALA A 182 1.54 -20.13 0.47
C ALA A 182 1.02 -19.67 1.84
N GLU A 183 1.94 -19.57 2.82
CA GLU A 183 1.64 -19.10 4.17
C GLU A 183 1.15 -17.66 4.21
N ALA A 184 0.31 -17.33 5.19
CA ALA A 184 -0.26 -15.99 5.33
C ALA A 184 0.82 -14.90 5.49
N GLU A 185 1.88 -15.18 6.26
CA GLU A 185 3.00 -14.26 6.45
C GLU A 185 3.75 -14.00 5.14
N HIS A 186 4.00 -15.05 4.34
CA HIS A 186 4.67 -14.92 3.06
C HIS A 186 3.84 -14.08 2.06
N LEU A 187 2.52 -14.31 2.01
CA LEU A 187 1.60 -13.51 1.19
C LEU A 187 1.52 -12.06 1.65
N HIS A 188 1.60 -11.82 2.96
CA HIS A 188 1.65 -10.48 3.54
C HIS A 188 2.92 -9.74 3.13
N ASP A 189 4.07 -10.43 3.13
CA ASP A 189 5.34 -9.87 2.66
C ASP A 189 5.34 -9.58 1.16
N LEU A 190 4.81 -10.48 0.34
CA LEU A 190 4.61 -10.23 -1.09
C LEU A 190 3.73 -9.00 -1.30
N ARG A 191 2.59 -8.91 -0.59
CA ARG A 191 1.68 -7.76 -0.65
C ARG A 191 2.41 -6.46 -0.31
N ARG A 192 3.23 -6.46 0.73
CA ARG A 192 4.01 -5.30 1.14
C ARG A 192 4.93 -4.83 0.00
N ARG A 193 5.59 -5.76 -0.71
CA ARG A 193 6.44 -5.43 -1.87
C ARG A 193 5.63 -4.95 -3.07
N VAL A 194 4.46 -5.52 -3.32
CA VAL A 194 3.56 -5.06 -4.39
C VAL A 194 3.07 -3.64 -4.12
N VAL A 195 2.70 -3.30 -2.88
CA VAL A 195 2.34 -1.93 -2.47
C VAL A 195 3.48 -0.96 -2.70
N GLU A 196 4.68 -1.34 -2.27
CA GLU A 196 5.90 -0.55 -2.47
C GLU A 196 6.15 -0.30 -3.96
N HIS A 197 6.17 -1.37 -4.77
CA HIS A 197 6.38 -1.28 -6.21
C HIS A 197 5.30 -0.43 -6.90
N ARG A 198 4.01 -0.60 -6.57
CA ARG A 198 2.91 0.19 -7.13
C ARG A 198 3.14 1.69 -6.91
N HIS A 199 3.43 2.11 -5.68
CA HIS A 199 3.67 3.52 -5.37
C HIS A 199 4.91 4.09 -6.06
N GLN A 200 5.92 3.26 -6.29
CA GLN A 200 7.08 3.68 -7.06
C GLN A 200 6.76 3.81 -8.55
N MET A 201 5.82 3.02 -9.08
CA MET A 201 5.37 3.13 -10.47
C MET A 201 4.53 4.38 -10.73
N ASP A 202 3.91 4.98 -9.70
CA ASP A 202 3.25 6.30 -9.80
C ASP A 202 4.26 7.38 -10.29
N LEU A 203 5.56 7.24 -9.99
CA LEU A 203 6.62 8.14 -10.49
C LEU A 203 6.90 7.91 -11.99
N ILE A 204 6.79 6.66 -12.46
CA ILE A 204 7.01 6.29 -13.86
C ILE A 204 5.80 6.66 -14.73
N GLU A 205 4.60 6.71 -14.16
CA GLU A 205 3.39 7.15 -14.86
C GLU A 205 3.56 8.55 -15.49
N HIS A 206 4.28 9.45 -14.86
CA HIS A 206 4.58 10.78 -15.40
C HIS A 206 5.43 10.72 -16.69
N LEU A 207 6.19 9.65 -16.89
CA LEU A 207 7.02 9.43 -18.08
C LEU A 207 6.20 8.90 -19.25
N TRP A 208 5.33 7.92 -18.97
CA TRP A 208 4.40 7.36 -19.94
C TRP A 208 3.04 7.05 -19.28
N PRO A 209 2.08 8.00 -19.32
CA PRO A 209 0.84 7.89 -18.57
C PRO A 209 0.04 6.62 -18.88
N ARG A 210 -0.14 6.29 -20.17
CA ARG A 210 -0.93 5.11 -20.58
C ARG A 210 -0.34 3.80 -20.06
N LEU A 211 0.99 3.63 -20.12
CA LEU A 211 1.64 2.41 -19.64
C LEU A 211 1.66 2.36 -18.10
N GLY A 212 1.96 3.49 -17.46
CA GLY A 212 1.96 3.62 -16.01
C GLY A 212 0.60 3.31 -15.42
N GLN A 213 -0.47 3.87 -15.98
CA GLN A 213 -1.83 3.63 -15.53
C GLN A 213 -2.20 2.15 -15.55
N VAL A 214 -1.97 1.45 -16.66
CA VAL A 214 -2.24 -0.01 -16.77
C VAL A 214 -1.45 -0.79 -15.72
N TRP A 215 -0.18 -0.43 -15.51
CA TRP A 215 0.67 -1.08 -14.51
C TRP A 215 0.17 -0.84 -13.08
N THR A 216 -0.14 0.40 -12.74
CA THR A 216 -0.67 0.81 -11.44
C THR A 216 -2.00 0.13 -11.16
N GLU A 217 -2.88 0.02 -12.15
CA GLU A 217 -4.17 -0.68 -12.04
C GLU A 217 -4.00 -2.19 -11.81
N GLU A 218 -3.12 -2.87 -12.54
CA GLU A 218 -2.88 -4.30 -12.34
C GLU A 218 -2.20 -4.59 -10.99
N ALA A 219 -1.23 -3.76 -10.58
CA ALA A 219 -0.62 -3.83 -9.25
C ALA A 219 -1.64 -3.56 -8.13
N GLN A 220 -2.58 -2.63 -8.37
CA GLN A 220 -3.69 -2.31 -7.48
C GLN A 220 -4.65 -3.49 -7.35
N ARG A 221 -4.99 -4.18 -8.44
CA ARG A 221 -5.81 -5.40 -8.42
C ARG A 221 -5.10 -6.52 -7.64
N LEU A 222 -3.80 -6.73 -7.85
CA LEU A 222 -3.02 -7.72 -7.11
C LEU A 222 -2.99 -7.40 -5.61
N ARG A 223 -2.72 -6.14 -5.25
CA ARG A 223 -2.76 -5.66 -3.85
C ARG A 223 -4.10 -5.97 -3.19
N ASN A 224 -5.20 -5.74 -3.89
CA ASN A 224 -6.54 -5.97 -3.34
C ASN A 224 -6.82 -7.45 -3.12
N ARG A 225 -6.40 -8.34 -4.03
CA ARG A 225 -6.54 -9.80 -3.84
C ARG A 225 -5.71 -10.33 -2.68
N LEU A 226 -4.46 -9.89 -2.57
CA LEU A 226 -3.60 -10.25 -1.43
C LEU A 226 -4.13 -9.65 -0.11
N GLY A 227 -4.71 -8.44 -0.17
CA GLY A 227 -5.36 -7.80 0.97
C GLY A 227 -6.53 -8.62 1.48
N ALA A 228 -7.44 -9.02 0.59
CA ALA A 228 -8.57 -9.86 0.96
C ALA A 228 -8.15 -11.21 1.58
N CYS A 229 -7.03 -11.80 1.15
CA CYS A 229 -6.49 -13.00 1.80
C CYS A 229 -6.04 -12.73 3.24
N GLN A 230 -5.40 -11.58 3.50
CA GLN A 230 -5.02 -11.17 4.85
C GLN A 230 -6.25 -10.90 5.71
N ASP A 231 -7.23 -10.19 5.17
CA ASP A 231 -8.47 -9.86 5.87
C ASP A 231 -9.23 -11.15 6.26
N LEU A 232 -9.25 -12.16 5.37
CA LEU A 232 -9.78 -13.49 5.65
C LEU A 232 -8.99 -14.25 6.73
N ALA A 233 -7.66 -14.15 6.74
CA ALA A 233 -6.83 -14.73 7.80
C ALA A 233 -7.11 -14.09 9.16
N VAL A 234 -7.26 -12.76 9.20
CA VAL A 234 -7.67 -12.02 10.41
C VAL A 234 -9.05 -12.46 10.88
N LEU A 235 -10.04 -12.58 9.98
CA LEU A 235 -11.35 -13.13 10.33
C LEU A 235 -11.23 -14.55 10.91
N GLY A 236 -10.37 -15.39 10.33
CA GLY A 236 -10.08 -16.73 10.84
C GLY A 236 -9.59 -16.72 12.29
N ASN A 237 -8.73 -15.77 12.66
CA ASN A 237 -8.25 -15.61 14.04
C ASN A 237 -9.40 -15.35 15.02
N PHE A 238 -10.40 -14.55 14.64
CA PHE A 238 -11.59 -14.31 15.47
C PHE A 238 -12.48 -15.55 15.66
N THR A 239 -12.27 -16.62 14.88
CA THR A 239 -12.98 -17.92 15.03
C THR A 239 -12.20 -18.95 15.85
N ALA A 240 -11.04 -18.60 16.39
CA ALA A 240 -10.25 -19.48 17.27
C ALA A 240 -10.98 -19.72 18.62
N PRO A 241 -10.62 -20.78 19.38
CA PRO A 241 -11.16 -20.98 20.72
C PRO A 241 -11.05 -19.74 21.60
N HIS A 242 -12.07 -19.47 22.42
CA HIS A 242 -12.19 -18.28 23.28
C HIS A 242 -12.27 -16.91 22.57
N GLN A 243 -12.34 -16.88 21.23
CA GLN A 243 -12.49 -15.64 20.47
C GLN A 243 -13.98 -15.31 20.22
N PRO A 244 -14.30 -14.03 19.92
CA PRO A 244 -15.67 -13.53 19.77
C PRO A 244 -16.54 -14.29 18.76
N LEU A 245 -15.93 -14.90 17.74
CA LEU A 245 -16.62 -15.65 16.67
C LEU A 245 -16.43 -17.16 16.76
N ALA A 246 -15.88 -17.68 17.87
CA ALA A 246 -15.72 -19.12 18.10
C ALA A 246 -16.99 -19.96 17.82
N PRO A 247 -18.22 -19.52 18.20
CA PRO A 247 -19.45 -20.27 17.93
C PRO A 247 -19.75 -20.51 16.44
N TRP A 248 -19.16 -19.72 15.53
CA TRP A 248 -19.39 -19.84 14.09
C TRP A 248 -18.22 -20.49 13.34
N ARG A 249 -17.20 -21.00 14.04
CA ARG A 249 -15.98 -21.57 13.44
C ARG A 249 -16.28 -22.64 12.39
N SER A 250 -17.16 -23.60 12.69
CA SER A 250 -17.48 -24.72 11.77
C SER A 250 -18.11 -24.26 10.46
N ARG A 251 -18.80 -23.12 10.47
CA ARG A 251 -19.46 -22.54 9.28
C ARG A 251 -18.55 -21.55 8.55
N LEU A 252 -17.76 -20.76 9.29
CA LEU A 252 -16.87 -19.75 8.72
C LEU A 252 -15.59 -20.34 8.12
N ALA A 253 -14.98 -21.35 8.76
CA ALA A 253 -13.69 -21.87 8.32
C ALA A 253 -13.70 -22.41 6.88
N PRO A 254 -14.68 -23.23 6.45
CA PRO A 254 -14.75 -23.69 5.05
C PRO A 254 -14.99 -22.53 4.06
N ALA A 255 -15.83 -21.56 4.42
CA ALA A 255 -16.13 -20.41 3.59
C ALA A 255 -14.90 -19.49 3.41
N ILE A 256 -14.15 -19.27 4.50
CA ILE A 256 -12.89 -18.54 4.50
C ILE A 256 -11.88 -19.21 3.56
N GLU A 257 -11.70 -20.53 3.67
CA GLU A 257 -10.72 -21.25 2.86
C GLU A 257 -11.09 -21.24 1.37
N ALA A 258 -12.36 -21.52 1.04
CA ALA A 258 -12.84 -21.47 -0.34
C ALA A 258 -12.66 -20.07 -0.96
N ARG A 259 -12.97 -19.02 -0.20
CA ARG A 259 -12.82 -17.64 -0.66
C ARG A 259 -11.36 -17.23 -0.81
N ARG A 260 -10.50 -17.64 0.12
CA ARG A 260 -9.05 -17.44 0.07
C ARG A 260 -8.47 -18.08 -1.18
N ALA A 261 -8.82 -19.33 -1.48
CA ALA A 261 -8.37 -20.02 -2.69
C ALA A 261 -8.75 -19.28 -3.99
N ALA A 262 -9.95 -18.71 -4.06
CA ALA A 262 -10.40 -17.92 -5.22
C ALA A 262 -9.58 -16.63 -5.39
N HIS A 263 -9.28 -15.92 -4.30
CA HIS A 263 -8.42 -14.73 -4.34
C HIS A 263 -6.99 -15.09 -4.74
N LEU A 264 -6.44 -16.18 -4.21
CA LEU A 264 -5.09 -16.67 -4.55
C LEU A 264 -4.97 -17.05 -6.02
N LYS A 265 -5.97 -17.75 -6.59
CA LYS A 265 -6.01 -18.05 -8.03
C LYS A 265 -5.94 -16.77 -8.88
N THR A 266 -6.68 -15.73 -8.48
CA THR A 266 -6.67 -14.44 -9.18
C THR A 266 -5.35 -13.70 -8.98
N ALA A 267 -4.80 -13.71 -7.77
CA ALA A 267 -3.53 -13.10 -7.43
C ALA A 267 -2.38 -13.72 -8.22
N ALA A 268 -2.33 -15.05 -8.34
CA ALA A 268 -1.34 -15.78 -9.12
C ALA A 268 -1.31 -15.31 -10.58
N ARG A 269 -2.48 -15.22 -11.23
CA ARG A 269 -2.60 -14.75 -12.61
C ARG A 269 -2.12 -13.30 -12.78
N LEU A 270 -2.52 -12.41 -11.86
CA LEU A 270 -2.13 -10.99 -11.90
C LEU A 270 -0.62 -10.84 -11.68
N ALA A 271 -0.07 -11.53 -10.69
CA ALA A 271 1.35 -11.52 -10.39
C ALA A 271 2.20 -12.09 -11.53
N GLY A 272 1.75 -13.18 -12.15
CA GLY A 272 2.40 -13.78 -13.31
C GLY A 272 2.52 -12.81 -14.48
N ARG A 273 1.50 -11.98 -14.73
CA ARG A 273 1.56 -10.92 -15.76
C ARG A 273 2.44 -9.75 -15.35
N LEU A 274 2.27 -9.25 -14.12
CA LEU A 274 2.98 -8.06 -13.62
C LEU A 274 4.49 -8.29 -13.49
N PHE A 275 4.89 -9.50 -13.09
CA PHE A 275 6.28 -9.88 -12.83
C PHE A 275 6.86 -10.86 -13.88
N ALA A 276 6.24 -10.93 -15.07
CA ALA A 276 6.68 -11.78 -16.19
C ALA A 276 8.10 -11.41 -16.66
N GLU A 277 8.40 -10.11 -16.70
CA GLU A 277 9.66 -9.58 -17.21
C GLU A 277 10.82 -9.89 -16.24
N LYS A 278 12.01 -10.21 -16.79
CA LYS A 278 13.22 -10.34 -15.95
C LYS A 278 13.64 -8.94 -15.47
N PRO A 279 14.19 -8.77 -14.25
CA PRO A 279 14.57 -7.46 -13.72
C PRO A 279 15.48 -6.63 -14.63
N LYS A 280 16.43 -7.27 -15.33
CA LYS A 280 17.31 -6.58 -16.29
C LYS A 280 16.52 -6.00 -17.48
N ALA A 281 15.52 -6.72 -18.00
CA ALA A 281 14.67 -6.24 -19.09
C ALA A 281 13.79 -5.09 -18.61
N PHE A 282 13.20 -5.22 -17.41
CA PHE A 282 12.41 -4.15 -16.76
C PHE A 282 13.21 -2.84 -16.66
N ARG A 283 14.47 -2.91 -16.20
CA ARG A 283 15.38 -1.75 -16.15
C ARG A 283 15.57 -1.14 -17.54
N ARG A 284 15.97 -1.96 -18.53
CA ARG A 284 16.20 -1.48 -19.91
C ARG A 284 14.98 -0.77 -20.47
N ARG A 285 13.78 -1.33 -20.26
CA ARG A 285 12.54 -0.74 -20.72
C ARG A 285 12.32 0.63 -20.08
N ILE A 286 12.42 0.74 -18.77
CA ILE A 286 12.20 2.02 -18.06
C ILE A 286 13.23 3.09 -18.48
N VAL A 287 14.50 2.73 -18.61
CA VAL A 287 15.55 3.64 -19.10
C VAL A 287 15.30 4.09 -20.53
N ALA A 288 14.94 3.17 -21.43
CA ALA A 288 14.62 3.54 -22.81
C ALA A 288 13.45 4.52 -22.91
N LEU A 289 12.43 4.37 -22.05
CA LEU A 289 11.29 5.30 -21.99
C LEU A 289 11.70 6.70 -21.52
N TRP A 290 12.60 6.77 -20.55
CA TRP A 290 13.15 8.04 -20.10
C TRP A 290 13.95 8.73 -21.20
N SER A 291 14.86 8.01 -21.87
CA SER A 291 15.65 8.54 -22.99
C SER A 291 14.76 9.04 -24.14
N ALA A 292 13.72 8.28 -24.52
CA ALA A 292 12.80 8.67 -25.58
C ALA A 292 11.98 9.93 -25.23
N ARG A 293 11.65 10.13 -23.95
CA ARG A 293 10.99 11.36 -23.50
C ARG A 293 11.92 12.57 -23.59
N GLN A 294 13.19 12.42 -23.24
CA GLN A 294 14.18 13.50 -23.38
C GLN A 294 14.38 13.88 -24.86
N ALA A 295 14.44 12.90 -25.76
CA ALA A 295 14.57 13.14 -27.19
C ALA A 295 13.35 13.86 -27.84
N LYS A 296 12.18 13.87 -27.20
CA LYS A 296 11.01 14.67 -27.64
C LYS A 296 11.00 16.09 -27.07
N LYS A 297 11.87 16.38 -26.10
CA LYS A 297 12.02 17.71 -25.48
C LYS A 297 13.15 18.53 -26.13
N SER A 298 14.13 17.87 -26.73
CA SER A 298 15.15 18.47 -27.61
C SER A 298 14.60 18.69 -29.01
#